data_AF-A0A9Q2FKZ6-F1
#
_entry.id   AF-A0A9Q2FKZ6-F1
#
_cell.length_a   1.000
_cell.length_b   1.000
_cell.length_c   1.000
_cell.angle_alpha   90.00
_cell.angle_beta   90.00
_cell.angle_gamma   90.00
#
_symmetry.space_group_name_H-M   'P 1'
#
loop_
_entity.id
_entity.type
_entity.pdbx_description
1 polymer ?
#
loop_
_entity_poly.entity_id
_entity_poly.type
_entity_poly.pdbx_seq_one_letter_code
_entity_poly.pdbx_strand_id
1 'polypeptide(L)'
;MKGEARSPDMFTVCMLGVRPRPYAGQRYAEYRDAERQAKEDVRTTFCDHDIYLGMRLVATVCAPSMAGKIKVDLTELGSRYA
;
A
#
# COMPACT_ATOMS: atom_id res chain seq x y z
N MET A 1 -16.73 -10.49 26.55
CA MET A 1 -16.69 -10.00 25.16
C MET A 1 -15.79 -10.95 24.37
N LYS A 2 -16.33 -11.62 23.34
CA LYS A 2 -15.51 -12.44 22.43
C LYS A 2 -14.60 -11.47 21.69
N GLY A 3 -13.29 -11.56 21.92
CA GLY A 3 -12.33 -10.81 21.12
C GLY A 3 -12.48 -11.28 19.68
N GLU A 4 -13.08 -10.45 18.84
CA GLU A 4 -13.00 -10.64 17.39
C GLU A 4 -11.50 -10.74 17.09
N ALA A 5 -11.05 -11.92 16.66
CA ALA A 5 -9.70 -12.11 16.19
C ALA A 5 -9.56 -11.15 15.00
N ARG A 6 -8.92 -10.00 15.23
CA ARG A 6 -8.60 -9.05 14.15
C ARG A 6 -7.86 -9.86 13.12
N SER A 7 -8.43 -9.97 11.91
CA SER A 7 -7.72 -10.53 10.77
C SER A 7 -6.34 -9.85 10.71
N PRO A 8 -5.24 -10.59 10.48
CA PRO A 8 -3.93 -9.98 10.38
C PRO A 8 -3.98 -8.80 9.40
N ASP A 9 -3.34 -7.69 9.77
CA ASP A 9 -3.29 -6.52 8.90
C ASP A 9 -2.54 -6.91 7.62
N MET A 10 -3.18 -6.72 6.47
CA MET A 10 -2.63 -7.03 5.15
C MET A 10 -2.33 -5.72 4.42
N PHE A 11 -1.36 -5.78 3.51
CA PHE A 11 -1.08 -4.67 2.62
C PHE A 11 -2.18 -4.54 1.57
N THR A 12 -2.62 -3.32 1.31
CA THR A 12 -3.66 -2.99 0.32
C THR A 12 -3.13 -1.89 -0.59
N VAL A 13 -3.19 -2.11 -1.90
CA VAL A 13 -2.84 -1.10 -2.91
C VAL A 13 -4.11 -0.36 -3.32
N CYS A 14 -4.06 0.96 -3.34
CA CYS A 14 -5.16 1.82 -3.75
C CYS A 14 -4.63 2.94 -4.62
N MET A 15 -5.42 3.37 -5.60
CA MET A 15 -5.13 4.63 -6.30
C MET A 15 -5.11 5.78 -5.29
N LEU A 16 -4.19 6.73 -5.47
CA LEU A 16 -4.03 7.89 -4.58
C LEU A 16 -5.36 8.62 -4.39
N GLY A 17 -5.69 8.94 -3.13
CA GLY A 17 -6.95 9.59 -2.77
C GLY A 17 -8.14 8.65 -2.58
N VAL A 18 -7.97 7.35 -2.85
CA VAL A 18 -8.98 6.32 -2.56
C VAL A 18 -8.60 5.63 -1.24
N ARG A 19 -9.53 5.64 -0.27
CA ARG A 19 -9.32 4.89 0.98
C ARG A 19 -9.43 3.38 0.74
N PRO A 20 -8.57 2.56 1.35
CA PRO A 20 -8.69 1.11 1.30
C PRO A 20 -10.02 0.69 1.89
N ARG A 21 -10.73 -0.22 1.20
CA ARG A 21 -12.01 -0.77 1.66
C ARG A 21 -11.80 -2.21 2.12
N PRO A 22 -12.43 -2.65 3.22
CA PRO A 22 -12.22 -3.99 3.80
C PRO A 22 -12.48 -5.16 2.83
N TYR A 23 -13.28 -4.94 1.79
CA TYR A 23 -13.71 -5.95 0.83
C TYR A 23 -13.35 -5.63 -0.63
N ALA A 24 -12.74 -4.47 -0.90
CA ALA A 24 -12.44 -4.06 -2.27
C ALA A 24 -10.93 -3.92 -2.44
N GLY A 25 -10.30 -4.97 -2.97
CA GLY A 25 -8.90 -4.92 -3.40
C GLY A 25 -8.18 -6.25 -3.32
N GLN A 26 -7.09 -6.35 -4.06
CA GLN A 26 -6.05 -7.35 -3.83
C GLN A 26 -5.32 -7.00 -2.53
N ARG A 27 -5.29 -7.97 -1.60
CA ARG A 27 -4.61 -7.85 -0.31
C ARG A 27 -3.36 -8.72 -0.34
N TYR A 28 -2.24 -8.17 0.12
CA TYR A 28 -0.93 -8.81 0.07
C TYR A 28 -0.41 -9.04 1.47
N ALA A 29 0.17 -10.22 1.72
CA ALA A 29 0.79 -10.52 3.02
C ALA A 29 2.14 -9.82 3.16
N GLU A 30 2.86 -9.67 2.05
CA GLU A 30 4.19 -9.06 2.01
C GLU A 30 4.18 -7.69 1.33
N TYR A 31 4.94 -6.75 1.88
CA TYR A 31 5.11 -5.41 1.30
C TYR A 31 5.64 -5.49 -0.14
N ARG A 32 6.58 -6.39 -0.41
CA ARG A 32 7.21 -6.56 -1.74
C ARG A 32 6.21 -6.87 -2.84
N ASP A 33 5.18 -7.67 -2.53
CA ASP A 33 4.14 -8.00 -3.50
C ASP A 33 3.23 -6.81 -3.76
N ALA A 34 2.86 -6.06 -2.71
CA ALA A 34 2.10 -4.81 -2.85
C ALA A 34 2.89 -3.74 -3.63
N GLU A 35 4.20 -3.63 -3.39
CA GLU A 35 5.10 -2.72 -4.11
C GLU A 35 5.17 -3.09 -5.60
N ARG A 36 5.32 -4.38 -5.92
CA ARG A 36 5.31 -4.86 -7.31
C ARG A 36 4.00 -4.50 -7.99
N GLN A 37 2.85 -4.77 -7.36
CA GLN A 37 1.54 -4.43 -7.91
C GLN A 37 1.42 -2.92 -8.14
N ALA A 38 1.72 -2.10 -7.13
CA ALA A 38 1.60 -0.66 -7.26
C ALA A 38 2.45 -0.11 -8.41
N LYS A 39 3.67 -0.63 -8.63
CA LYS A 39 4.51 -0.27 -9.78
C LYS A 39 3.91 -0.69 -11.12
N GLU A 40 3.22 -1.83 -11.18
CA GLU A 40 2.50 -2.29 -12.38
C GLU A 40 1.26 -1.42 -12.65
N ASP A 41 0.45 -1.15 -11.63
CA ASP A 41 -0.78 -0.34 -11.73
C ASP A 41 -0.49 1.10 -12.15
N VAL A 42 0.55 1.70 -11.57
CA VAL A 42 0.98 3.06 -11.92
C VAL A 42 1.40 3.18 -13.39
N ARG A 43 2.00 2.12 -13.97
CA ARG A 43 2.39 2.08 -15.39
C ARG A 43 1.18 1.95 -16.32
N THR A 44 0.12 1.28 -15.89
CA THR A 44 -1.07 1.04 -16.71
C THR A 44 -2.09 2.16 -16.59
N THR A 45 -2.30 2.70 -15.39
CA THR A 45 -3.33 3.69 -15.10
C THR A 45 -2.85 5.14 -15.21
N PHE A 46 -1.53 5.39 -15.20
CA PHE A 46 -0.94 6.73 -15.12
C PHE A 46 -1.36 7.54 -13.87
N CYS A 47 -1.77 6.85 -12.80
CA CYS A 47 -2.12 7.44 -11.52
C CYS A 47 -1.16 6.97 -10.42
N ASP A 48 -0.92 7.81 -9.43
CA ASP A 48 -0.17 7.44 -8.23
C ASP A 48 -0.96 6.39 -7.42
N HIS A 49 -0.24 5.49 -6.74
CA HIS A 49 -0.83 4.43 -5.92
C HIS A 49 -0.25 4.43 -4.52
N ASP A 50 -1.15 4.45 -3.53
CA ASP A 50 -0.83 4.30 -2.12
C ASP A 50 -0.83 2.82 -1.73
N ILE A 51 0.10 2.47 -0.85
CA ILE A 51 0.16 1.17 -0.18
C ILE A 51 -0.20 1.40 1.28
N TYR A 52 -1.19 0.67 1.78
CA TYR A 52 -1.66 0.72 3.17
C TYR A 52 -1.39 -0.60 3.88
N LEU A 53 -1.02 -0.58 5.16
CA LEU A 53 -1.10 -1.75 6.06
C LEU A 53 -2.27 -1.52 7.02
N GLY A 54 -3.36 -2.29 6.85
CA GLY A 54 -4.63 -1.96 7.49
C GLY A 54 -5.14 -0.59 7.04
N MET A 55 -5.18 0.38 7.96
CA MET A 55 -5.58 1.77 7.67
C MET A 55 -4.40 2.76 7.61
N ARG A 56 -3.17 2.29 7.81
CA ARG A 56 -1.97 3.13 7.84
C ARG A 56 -1.33 3.21 6.46
N LEU A 57 -1.14 4.42 5.94
CA LEU A 57 -0.35 4.65 4.72
C LEU A 57 1.12 4.28 4.99
N VAL A 58 1.69 3.42 4.16
CA VAL A 58 3.10 2.99 4.28
C VAL A 58 3.97 3.49 3.13
N ALA A 59 3.44 3.61 1.91
CA ALA A 59 4.19 4.11 0.77
C ALA A 59 3.28 4.71 -0.30
N THR A 60 3.84 5.57 -1.17
CA THR A 60 3.18 6.06 -2.38
C THR A 60 4.11 5.91 -3.59
N VAL A 61 3.63 5.19 -4.62
CA VAL A 61 4.30 4.95 -5.90
C VAL A 61 3.77 5.93 -6.95
N CYS A 62 4.66 6.65 -7.64
CA CYS A 62 4.26 7.74 -8.55
C CYS A 62 4.27 7.39 -10.04
N ALA A 63 3.30 7.97 -10.77
CA ALA A 63 3.06 7.89 -12.22
C ALA A 63 4.22 8.43 -13.08
N PRO A 64 4.26 8.09 -14.38
CA PRO A 64 5.50 7.77 -15.08
C PRO A 64 6.37 8.97 -15.52
N SER A 65 6.05 10.20 -15.15
CA SER A 65 7.07 11.27 -15.19
C SER A 65 8.23 10.96 -14.22
N MET A 66 8.03 10.02 -13.29
CA MET A 66 9.01 9.51 -12.31
C MET A 66 9.19 7.97 -12.35
N ALA A 67 8.92 7.28 -13.48
CA ALA A 67 9.25 5.85 -13.69
C ALA A 67 8.97 4.87 -12.50
N GLY A 68 7.84 4.99 -11.79
CA GLY A 68 7.51 4.08 -10.68
C GLY A 68 8.42 4.23 -9.46
N LYS A 69 9.04 5.41 -9.29
CA LYS A 69 9.78 5.76 -8.07
C LYS A 69 8.79 5.89 -6.91
N ILE A 70 9.18 5.32 -5.77
CA ILE A 70 8.52 5.57 -4.51
C ILE A 70 8.93 6.99 -4.08
N LYS A 71 7.96 7.90 -3.97
CA LYS A 71 8.20 9.28 -3.56
C LYS A 71 8.22 9.44 -2.05
N VAL A 72 7.48 8.58 -1.36
CA VAL A 72 7.36 8.55 0.09
C VAL A 72 7.37 7.09 0.51
N ASP A 73 8.45 6.69 1.20
CA ASP A 73 8.56 5.39 1.85
C ASP A 73 8.58 5.62 3.37
N LEU A 74 7.45 5.35 4.03
CA LEU A 74 7.32 5.48 5.48
C LEU A 74 7.48 4.12 6.17
N THR A 75 7.89 3.06 5.46
CA THR A 75 8.22 1.79 6.09
C THR A 75 9.40 1.94 7.06
N GLU A 76 10.36 2.83 6.75
CA GLU A 76 11.48 3.14 7.65
C GLU A 76 11.09 3.99 8.88
N LEU A 77 9.96 4.71 8.85
CA LEU A 77 9.46 5.46 10.02
C LEU A 77 8.84 4.57 11.11
N GLY A 78 8.84 3.25 10.92
CA GLY A 78 8.64 2.24 11.96
C GLY A 78 9.93 1.55 12.45
N SER A 79 11.06 1.74 11.75
CA SER A 79 12.34 1.06 12.06
C SER A 79 13.14 1.72 13.19
N ARG A 80 12.52 2.63 13.96
CA ARG A 80 13.08 3.16 15.23
C ARG A 80 12.46 2.53 16.48
N TYR A 81 11.64 1.49 16.31
CA TYR A 81 11.19 0.61 17.39
C TYR A 81 11.58 -0.86 17.17
N ALA A 82 12.59 -1.13 16.33
CA ALA A 82 13.27 -2.41 16.25
C ALA A 82 14.51 -2.41 17.16
#